data_AF-A0A1V6APP3-F1
#
_entry.id   AF-A0A1V6APP3-F1
#
_cell.length_a   1.000
_cell.length_b   1.000
_cell.length_c   1.000
_cell.angle_alpha   90.00
_cell.angle_beta   90.00
_cell.angle_gamma   90.00
#
_symmetry.space_group_name_H-M   'P 1'
#
loop_
_entity.id
_entity.type
_entity.pdbx_description
1 polymer ?
#
loop_
_entity_poly.entity_id
_entity_poly.type
_entity_poly.pdbx_seq_one_letter_code
_entity_poly.pdbx_strand_id
1 'polypeptide(L)'
;MLRKIFSRTGERGFKKVIRFLTVVLVSFAMISVFMTNLVWSDPHSWQSILISESRFDRNHHDRNWKIEILFEQGERYIDNEPWCGNGEKWEGYFSIQVKRDNKVLSRQSLNQLMFPHEKKPGPLSFWTPEFSLVFNDYNMDGQTDFNIGQYGSCNGNYYKIFTVKPDGVIVPVPIRDADGFFISRAKKQNSTDLIRVRNGLLNHKYYDNIAGKYFTIHYKWVDGQFIPVKKAIK
;
A
#
# COMPACT_ATOMS: atom_id res chain seq x y z
N MET A 1 -90.19 34.37 41.90
CA MET A 1 -89.97 34.72 40.48
C MET A 1 -88.86 33.82 39.94
N LEU A 2 -89.21 32.88 39.06
CA LEU A 2 -88.38 32.26 37.99
C LEU A 2 -86.99 31.67 38.37
N ARG A 3 -86.86 30.33 38.32
CA ARG A 3 -86.16 29.55 37.25
C ARG A 3 -84.62 29.56 37.33
N LYS A 4 -83.84 28.57 36.91
CA LYS A 4 -83.92 27.13 36.57
C LYS A 4 -82.47 26.78 36.12
N ILE A 5 -81.95 25.63 36.56
CA ILE A 5 -81.29 24.53 35.77
C ILE A 5 -80.14 24.91 34.79
N PHE A 6 -78.90 24.40 34.85
CA PHE A 6 -78.37 23.02 34.64
C PHE A 6 -76.91 23.00 35.16
N SER A 7 -76.39 22.05 35.96
CA SER A 7 -76.19 20.60 35.76
C SER A 7 -75.35 20.23 34.52
N ARG A 8 -74.25 19.49 34.78
CA ARG A 8 -73.47 18.61 33.89
C ARG A 8 -72.52 19.28 32.89
N THR A 9 -71.23 19.30 33.25
CA THR A 9 -70.11 19.03 32.32
C THR A 9 -68.88 18.50 33.06
N GLY A 10 -69.07 17.49 33.91
CA GLY A 10 -68.00 16.54 34.24
C GLY A 10 -67.79 15.57 33.07
N GLU A 11 -66.55 15.13 32.86
CA GLU A 11 -66.12 14.00 32.00
C GLU A 11 -65.85 14.21 30.48
N ARG A 12 -66.17 15.35 29.85
CA ARG A 12 -65.85 15.51 28.40
C ARG A 12 -64.55 16.24 28.06
N GLY A 13 -63.96 17.00 28.99
CA GLY A 13 -62.71 17.74 28.75
C GLY A 13 -61.45 16.87 28.78
N PHE A 14 -61.40 15.88 29.69
CA PHE A 14 -60.18 15.13 29.96
C PHE A 14 -59.87 14.05 28.90
N LYS A 15 -60.90 13.51 28.23
CA LYS A 15 -60.72 12.53 27.14
C LYS A 15 -60.30 13.14 25.79
N LYS A 16 -60.44 14.45 25.60
CA LYS A 16 -59.99 15.13 24.37
C LYS A 16 -58.51 15.50 24.38
N VAL A 17 -57.94 15.80 25.55
CA VAL A 17 -56.50 16.09 25.67
C VAL A 17 -55.66 14.83 25.50
N ILE A 18 -56.14 13.67 25.98
CA ILE A 18 -55.42 12.40 25.87
C ILE A 18 -55.43 11.84 24.43
N ARG A 19 -56.50 12.09 23.63
CA ARG A 19 -56.54 11.66 22.21
C ARG A 19 -55.69 12.51 21.27
N PHE A 20 -55.33 13.74 21.66
CA PHE A 20 -54.44 14.58 20.85
C PHE A 20 -52.96 14.20 21.02
N LEU A 21 -52.59 13.62 22.18
CA LEU A 21 -51.22 13.18 22.45
C LEU A 21 -50.88 11.83 21.80
N THR A 22 -51.86 10.99 21.43
CA THR A 22 -51.57 9.70 20.78
C THR A 22 -51.36 9.82 19.27
N VAL A 23 -51.86 10.87 18.62
CA VAL A 23 -51.71 11.05 17.15
C VAL A 23 -50.39 11.75 16.77
N VAL A 24 -49.79 12.52 17.68
CA VAL A 24 -48.53 13.23 17.43
C VAL A 24 -47.29 12.33 17.65
N LEU A 25 -47.40 11.26 18.43
CA LEU A 25 -46.29 10.31 18.65
C LEU A 25 -46.15 9.24 17.56
N VAL A 26 -47.20 8.98 16.77
CA VAL A 26 -47.13 8.00 15.66
C VAL A 26 -46.66 8.63 14.34
N SER A 27 -46.75 9.96 14.20
CA SER A 27 -46.26 10.67 13.02
C SER A 27 -44.76 10.99 13.06
N PHE A 28 -44.11 10.93 14.23
CA PHE A 28 -42.64 11.02 14.34
C PHE A 28 -41.93 9.66 14.16
N ALA A 29 -42.61 8.54 14.40
CA ALA A 29 -42.01 7.21 14.21
C ALA A 29 -41.94 6.77 12.73
N MET A 30 -42.76 7.36 11.85
CA MET A 30 -42.80 7.01 10.41
C MET A 30 -41.99 7.95 9.50
N ILE A 31 -41.39 9.02 10.04
CA ILE A 31 -40.37 9.81 9.33
C ILE A 31 -38.95 9.32 9.70
N SER A 32 -38.80 8.56 10.78
CA SER A 32 -37.51 8.01 11.21
C SER A 32 -37.06 6.75 10.45
N VAL A 33 -37.91 6.14 9.62
CA VAL A 33 -37.57 4.90 8.88
C VAL A 33 -37.18 5.17 7.42
N PHE A 34 -37.31 6.42 6.95
CA PHE A 34 -36.92 6.79 5.58
C PHE A 34 -35.56 7.50 5.44
N MET A 35 -34.80 7.64 6.52
CA MET A 35 -33.49 8.33 6.51
C MET A 35 -32.34 7.51 7.12
N THR A 36 -32.42 6.18 7.11
CA THR A 36 -31.29 5.31 7.53
C THR A 36 -30.73 4.44 6.40
N ASN A 37 -31.23 4.58 5.18
CA ASN A 37 -30.60 4.03 3.97
C ASN A 37 -30.17 5.13 3.01
N LEU A 38 -29.69 6.27 3.53
CA LEU A 38 -28.64 6.97 2.80
C LEU A 38 -27.41 6.06 2.91
N VAL A 39 -27.30 5.12 1.97
CA VAL A 39 -26.00 4.61 1.58
C VAL A 39 -25.23 5.86 1.21
N TRP A 40 -24.37 6.31 2.14
CA TRP A 40 -23.25 7.16 1.78
C TRP A 40 -22.46 6.31 0.79
N SER A 41 -22.78 6.46 -0.50
CA SER A 41 -21.87 6.09 -1.56
C SER A 41 -20.64 6.93 -1.28
N ASP A 42 -19.62 6.28 -0.74
CA ASP A 42 -18.35 6.90 -0.43
C ASP A 42 -17.91 7.67 -1.68
N PRO A 43 -17.88 9.02 -1.66
CA PRO A 43 -17.92 9.78 -2.91
C PRO A 43 -16.61 9.72 -3.71
N HIS A 44 -15.64 8.90 -3.32
CA HIS A 44 -14.37 8.69 -4.00
C HIS A 44 -14.03 7.19 -4.09
N SER A 45 -14.90 6.37 -4.68
CA SER A 45 -14.48 5.04 -5.14
C SER A 45 -13.64 5.20 -6.43
N TRP A 46 -12.45 5.78 -6.32
CA TRP A 46 -11.46 5.64 -7.38
C TRP A 46 -11.19 4.15 -7.51
N GLN A 47 -11.56 3.57 -8.65
CA GLN A 47 -11.24 2.19 -8.94
C GLN A 47 -9.72 2.12 -9.06
N SER A 48 -9.06 1.42 -8.12
CA SER A 48 -7.62 1.27 -8.13
C SER A 48 -7.16 0.69 -9.47
N ILE A 49 -6.08 1.23 -10.03
CA ILE A 49 -5.53 0.80 -11.33
C ILE A 49 -4.40 -0.20 -11.07
N LEU A 50 -4.48 -1.39 -11.66
CA LEU A 50 -3.38 -2.36 -11.63
C LEU A 50 -2.21 -1.84 -12.46
N ILE A 51 -1.02 -1.75 -11.84
CA ILE A 51 0.21 -1.29 -12.52
C ILE A 51 1.33 -2.35 -12.52
N SER A 52 1.17 -3.40 -11.72
CA SER A 52 2.07 -4.54 -11.70
C SER A 52 1.33 -5.75 -11.17
N GLU A 53 1.46 -6.87 -11.86
CA GLU A 53 1.04 -8.18 -11.38
C GLU A 53 2.22 -9.15 -11.50
N SER A 54 2.47 -9.96 -10.48
CA SER A 54 3.45 -11.04 -10.60
C SER A 54 3.09 -12.25 -9.74
N ARG A 55 3.26 -13.44 -10.32
CA ARG A 55 3.09 -14.72 -9.64
C ARG A 55 4.44 -15.20 -9.12
N PHE A 56 4.43 -15.87 -7.97
CA PHE A 56 5.65 -16.38 -7.37
C PHE A 56 5.37 -17.67 -6.59
N ASP A 57 6.44 -18.43 -6.35
CA ASP A 57 6.41 -19.59 -5.47
C ASP A 57 7.00 -19.18 -4.12
N ARG A 58 6.17 -19.06 -3.07
CA ARG A 58 6.61 -18.45 -1.80
C ARG A 58 7.73 -19.25 -1.13
N ASN A 59 7.70 -20.58 -1.24
CA ASN A 59 8.55 -21.50 -0.48
C ASN A 59 8.97 -22.75 -1.27
N HIS A 60 9.01 -22.65 -2.61
CA HIS A 60 9.32 -23.75 -3.54
C HIS A 60 8.33 -24.93 -3.53
N HIS A 61 7.14 -24.73 -2.96
CA HIS A 61 6.09 -25.74 -2.85
C HIS A 61 4.68 -25.22 -3.19
N ASP A 62 4.50 -23.90 -3.34
CA ASP A 62 3.18 -23.29 -3.51
C ASP A 62 3.23 -22.19 -4.57
N ARG A 63 2.73 -22.51 -5.77
CA ARG A 63 2.78 -21.63 -6.96
C ARG A 63 1.56 -20.75 -7.15
N ASN A 64 0.65 -20.71 -6.17
CA ASN A 64 -0.61 -19.98 -6.31
C ASN A 64 -0.57 -18.57 -5.71
N TRP A 65 0.63 -18.09 -5.35
CA TRP A 65 0.82 -16.77 -4.78
C TRP A 65 0.97 -15.71 -5.87
N LYS A 66 0.41 -14.54 -5.59
CA LYS A 66 0.42 -13.40 -6.49
C LYS A 66 0.57 -12.10 -5.71
N ILE A 67 1.39 -11.19 -6.21
CA ILE A 67 1.46 -9.81 -5.76
C ILE A 67 0.88 -8.91 -6.85
N GLU A 68 0.06 -7.96 -6.43
CA GLU A 68 -0.47 -6.89 -7.27
C GLU A 68 -0.07 -5.53 -6.65
N ILE A 69 0.42 -4.60 -7.47
CA ILE A 69 0.60 -3.20 -7.09
C ILE A 69 -0.51 -2.39 -7.77
N LEU A 70 -1.22 -1.62 -6.96
CA LEU A 70 -2.39 -0.87 -7.34
C LEU A 70 -2.13 0.62 -7.13
N PHE A 71 -2.37 1.41 -8.15
CA PHE A 71 -2.38 2.86 -8.07
C PHE A 71 -3.74 3.34 -7.53
N GLU A 72 -3.70 4.13 -6.45
CA GLU A 72 -4.90 4.59 -5.72
C GLU A 72 -5.23 6.05 -6.02
N GLN A 73 -4.22 6.91 -6.08
CA GLN A 73 -4.38 8.34 -6.19
C GLN A 73 -3.12 8.98 -6.76
N GLY A 74 -3.28 9.99 -7.62
CA GLY A 74 -2.18 10.78 -8.17
C GLY A 74 -2.43 11.06 -9.65
N GLU A 75 -1.38 10.99 -10.46
CA GLU A 75 -1.49 11.15 -11.91
C GLU A 75 -0.58 10.20 -12.71
N ARG A 76 -0.97 9.97 -13.97
CA ARG A 76 -0.10 9.44 -15.01
C ARG A 76 0.27 10.58 -15.93
N TYR A 77 1.55 10.78 -16.16
CA TYR A 77 2.03 11.86 -17.01
C TYR A 77 3.27 11.44 -17.80
N ILE A 78 3.57 12.20 -18.85
CA ILE A 78 4.77 12.05 -19.65
C ILE A 78 5.70 13.22 -19.35
N ASP A 79 6.86 12.91 -18.78
CA ASP A 79 7.94 13.86 -18.58
C ASP A 79 8.84 13.90 -19.82
N ASN A 80 8.77 14.99 -20.57
CA ASN A 80 9.53 15.19 -21.80
C ASN A 80 10.84 15.97 -21.60
N GLU A 81 11.15 16.38 -20.36
CA GLU A 81 12.36 17.14 -20.11
C GLU A 81 13.62 16.27 -20.35
N PRO A 82 14.73 16.86 -20.84
CA PRO A 82 15.94 16.13 -21.17
C PRO A 82 16.78 15.82 -19.93
N TRP A 83 16.30 14.90 -19.10
CA TRP A 83 17.00 14.42 -17.91
C TRP A 83 16.87 12.91 -17.72
N CYS A 84 17.76 12.34 -16.92
CA CYS A 84 17.93 10.90 -16.76
C CYS A 84 16.71 10.16 -16.16
N GLY A 85 15.86 10.87 -15.42
CA GLY A 85 14.64 10.33 -14.83
C GLY A 85 13.39 10.55 -15.67
N ASN A 86 13.49 11.12 -16.87
CA ASN A 86 12.33 11.44 -17.71
C ASN A 86 11.49 10.22 -18.13
N GLY A 87 10.46 10.45 -18.95
CA GLY A 87 9.58 9.44 -19.52
C GLY A 87 8.23 9.37 -18.82
N GLU A 88 7.42 8.41 -19.27
CA GLU A 88 6.06 8.22 -18.76
C GLU A 88 6.05 7.48 -17.42
N LYS A 89 5.25 7.98 -16.48
CA LYS A 89 5.21 7.50 -15.09
C LYS A 89 3.81 7.56 -14.51
N TRP A 90 3.59 6.69 -13.53
CA TRP A 90 2.61 6.89 -12.48
C TRP A 90 3.31 7.58 -11.30
N GLU A 91 2.74 8.67 -10.80
CA GLU A 91 3.19 9.31 -9.56
C GLU A 91 2.03 9.48 -8.59
N GLY A 92 2.22 9.04 -7.34
CA GLY A 92 1.19 9.15 -6.31
C GLY A 92 1.25 8.08 -5.23
N TYR A 93 0.08 7.61 -4.82
CA TYR A 93 -0.09 6.67 -3.73
C TYR A 93 -0.53 5.31 -4.25
N PHE A 94 0.09 4.28 -3.69
CA PHE A 94 -0.06 2.92 -4.15
C PHE A 94 -0.37 2.01 -2.96
N SER A 95 -1.16 0.98 -3.23
CA SER A 95 -1.21 -0.19 -2.36
C SER A 95 -0.52 -1.38 -3.02
N ILE A 96 -0.09 -2.30 -2.18
CA ILE A 96 0.42 -3.60 -2.58
C ILE A 96 -0.43 -4.66 -1.89
N GLN A 97 -0.90 -5.65 -2.64
CA GLN A 97 -1.71 -6.73 -2.09
C GLN A 97 -1.17 -8.09 -2.47
N VAL A 98 -1.30 -9.02 -1.52
CA VAL A 98 -0.94 -10.42 -1.71
C VAL A 98 -2.22 -11.23 -1.87
N LYS A 99 -2.22 -12.10 -2.87
CA LYS A 99 -3.31 -13.03 -3.13
C LYS A 99 -2.80 -14.46 -3.16
N ARG A 100 -3.66 -15.37 -2.74
CA ARG A 100 -3.49 -16.81 -2.89
C ARG A 100 -4.81 -17.38 -3.38
N ASP A 101 -4.76 -18.19 -4.44
CA ASP A 101 -5.97 -18.75 -5.07
C ASP A 101 -7.01 -17.67 -5.43
N ASN A 102 -6.53 -16.50 -5.89
CA ASN A 102 -7.31 -15.28 -6.16
C ASN A 102 -8.00 -14.63 -4.96
N LYS A 103 -7.88 -15.18 -3.75
CA LYS A 103 -8.32 -14.53 -2.51
C LYS A 103 -7.25 -13.55 -2.04
N VAL A 104 -7.66 -12.32 -1.73
CA VAL A 104 -6.78 -11.33 -1.08
C VAL A 104 -6.48 -11.79 0.34
N LEU A 105 -5.20 -11.93 0.67
CA LEU A 105 -4.72 -12.24 2.01
C LEU A 105 -4.41 -10.97 2.79
N SER A 106 -3.75 -10.02 2.15
CA SER A 106 -3.37 -8.74 2.73
C SER A 106 -3.41 -7.63 1.67
N ARG A 107 -3.60 -6.39 2.14
CA ARG A 107 -3.39 -5.17 1.36
C ARG A 107 -2.77 -4.12 2.26
N GLN A 108 -1.66 -3.55 1.82
CA GLN A 108 -0.87 -2.59 2.59
C GLN A 108 -0.59 -1.35 1.77
N SER A 109 -0.40 -0.21 2.43
CA SER A 109 0.15 0.98 1.77
C SER A 109 1.59 0.70 1.34
N LEU A 110 1.86 0.81 0.04
CA LEU A 110 3.22 0.64 -0.48
C LEU A 110 4.09 1.83 -0.11
N ASN A 111 3.54 3.05 -0.12
CA ASN A 111 4.25 4.26 0.31
C ASN A 111 4.76 4.11 1.76
N GLN A 112 3.93 3.58 2.67
CA GLN A 112 4.36 3.34 4.07
C GLN A 112 5.42 2.24 4.17
N LEU A 113 5.33 1.19 3.35
CA LEU A 113 6.36 0.14 3.31
C LEU A 113 7.70 0.67 2.79
N MET A 114 7.67 1.58 1.82
CA MET A 114 8.87 2.22 1.28
C MET A 114 9.46 3.22 2.29
N PHE A 115 8.64 3.92 3.07
CA PHE A 115 9.10 4.91 4.06
C PHE A 115 8.50 4.67 5.45
N PRO A 116 8.90 3.59 6.15
CA PRO A 116 8.24 3.14 7.38
C PRO A 116 8.40 4.09 8.57
N HIS A 117 9.42 4.95 8.54
CA HIS A 117 9.69 5.93 9.58
C HIS A 117 8.93 7.25 9.38
N GLU A 118 8.31 7.44 8.22
CA GLU A 118 7.52 8.63 7.93
C GLU A 118 6.09 8.44 8.42
N LYS A 119 5.58 9.43 9.18
CA LYS A 119 4.18 9.44 9.64
C LYS A 119 3.19 9.62 8.47
N LYS A 120 3.64 10.29 7.40
CA LYS A 120 2.88 10.59 6.19
C LYS A 120 3.83 10.48 5.00
N PRO A 121 4.02 9.27 4.47
CA PRO A 121 4.97 9.05 3.38
C PRO A 121 4.56 9.83 2.14
N GLY A 122 5.53 10.39 1.43
CA GLY A 122 5.31 11.10 0.17
C GLY A 122 4.84 10.20 -0.99
N PRO A 123 4.53 10.78 -2.17
CA PRO A 123 4.20 10.00 -3.35
C PRO A 123 5.39 9.16 -3.82
N LEU A 124 5.10 7.99 -4.39
CA LEU A 124 6.04 7.15 -5.12
C LEU A 124 5.92 7.43 -6.62
N SER A 125 6.93 7.04 -7.37
CA SER A 125 6.93 7.10 -8.83
C SER A 125 7.31 5.75 -9.43
N PHE A 126 6.57 5.31 -10.44
CA PHE A 126 6.84 4.10 -11.21
C PHE A 126 6.80 4.40 -12.70
N TRP A 127 7.86 4.06 -13.43
CA TRP A 127 7.86 4.17 -14.89
C TRP A 127 6.85 3.20 -15.52
N THR A 128 6.26 3.61 -16.63
CA THR A 128 5.35 2.77 -17.44
C THR A 128 6.13 1.96 -18.50
N PRO A 129 5.52 0.91 -19.10
CA PRO A 129 4.19 0.33 -18.84
C PRO A 129 4.17 -0.51 -17.55
N GLU A 130 3.17 -1.40 -17.42
CA GLU A 130 3.18 -2.41 -16.37
C GLU A 130 4.51 -3.17 -16.33
N PHE A 131 4.95 -3.48 -15.11
CA PHE A 131 6.21 -4.20 -14.88
C PHE A 131 5.97 -5.44 -14.04
N SER A 132 6.92 -6.37 -14.10
CA SER A 132 6.95 -7.54 -13.22
C SER A 132 7.96 -7.35 -12.10
N LEU A 133 7.64 -7.91 -10.93
CA LEU A 133 8.56 -7.98 -9.81
C LEU A 133 9.63 -9.04 -10.07
N VAL A 134 10.87 -8.73 -9.68
CA VAL A 134 11.99 -9.66 -9.71
C VAL A 134 12.07 -10.39 -8.38
N PHE A 135 11.94 -11.71 -8.43
CA PHE A 135 11.95 -12.61 -7.28
C PHE A 135 13.28 -13.33 -7.12
N ASN A 136 13.70 -13.52 -5.88
CA ASN A 136 14.84 -14.36 -5.50
C ASN A 136 14.76 -14.70 -4.00
N ASP A 137 15.44 -15.73 -3.54
CA ASP A 137 15.69 -15.94 -2.11
C ASP A 137 16.95 -15.15 -1.74
N TYR A 138 16.79 -13.87 -1.37
CA TYR A 138 17.92 -12.95 -1.20
C TYR A 138 18.72 -13.28 0.06
N ASN A 139 18.03 -13.72 1.11
CA ASN A 139 18.62 -14.01 2.42
C ASN A 139 18.90 -15.51 2.66
N MET A 140 18.56 -16.37 1.71
CA MET A 140 18.73 -17.83 1.74
C MET A 140 17.97 -18.50 2.90
N ASP A 141 16.79 -17.98 3.24
CA ASP A 141 15.93 -18.56 4.28
C ASP A 141 14.89 -19.56 3.73
N GLY A 142 14.94 -19.83 2.42
CA GLY A 142 14.02 -20.70 1.72
C GLY A 142 12.68 -20.04 1.37
N GLN A 143 12.50 -18.75 1.67
CA GLN A 143 11.37 -17.96 1.24
C GLN A 143 11.75 -17.08 0.05
N THR A 144 10.82 -16.93 -0.87
CA THR A 144 10.98 -16.01 -1.99
C THR A 144 10.76 -14.57 -1.53
N ASP A 145 11.75 -13.74 -1.80
CA ASP A 145 11.75 -12.30 -1.64
C ASP A 145 11.59 -11.59 -2.99
N PHE A 146 11.33 -10.29 -2.95
CA PHE A 146 11.27 -9.42 -4.14
C PHE A 146 11.81 -8.03 -3.83
N ASN A 147 12.14 -7.25 -4.87
CA ASN A 147 12.56 -5.86 -4.68
C ASN A 147 11.69 -4.85 -5.43
N ILE A 148 11.56 -3.66 -4.86
CA ILE A 148 10.88 -2.51 -5.46
C ILE A 148 11.83 -1.32 -5.41
N GLY A 149 11.95 -0.63 -6.54
CA GLY A 149 12.83 0.50 -6.75
C GLY A 149 12.09 1.83 -6.85
N GLN A 150 12.75 2.90 -6.44
CA GLN A 150 12.39 4.28 -6.70
C GLN A 150 13.58 4.99 -7.34
N TYR A 151 13.28 5.91 -8.27
CA TYR A 151 14.30 6.77 -8.84
C TYR A 151 15.07 7.48 -7.73
N GLY A 152 16.40 7.42 -7.76
CA GLY A 152 17.26 8.10 -6.79
C GLY A 152 17.97 9.30 -7.41
N SER A 153 18.69 9.06 -8.51
CA SER A 153 19.42 10.08 -9.26
C SER A 153 19.81 9.56 -10.65
N CYS A 154 20.48 10.38 -11.45
CA CYS A 154 21.09 9.92 -12.71
C CYS A 154 22.12 8.80 -12.53
N ASN A 155 22.60 8.57 -11.30
CA ASN A 155 23.56 7.53 -11.01
C ASN A 155 22.92 6.20 -10.59
N GLY A 156 21.61 6.16 -10.33
CA GLY A 156 20.96 4.94 -9.86
C GLY A 156 19.64 5.14 -9.15
N ASN A 157 19.06 4.02 -8.77
CA ASN A 157 17.78 3.94 -8.06
C ASN A 157 17.99 3.34 -6.67
N TYR A 158 17.09 3.68 -5.74
CA TYR A 158 17.04 3.06 -4.42
C TYR A 158 16.07 1.89 -4.45
N TYR A 159 16.53 0.71 -4.04
CA TYR A 159 15.73 -0.50 -3.94
C TYR A 159 15.58 -0.94 -2.49
N LYS A 160 14.37 -1.39 -2.14
CA LYS A 160 14.12 -2.15 -0.91
C LYS A 160 13.76 -3.59 -1.28
N ILE A 161 14.18 -4.53 -0.43
CA ILE A 161 13.82 -5.94 -0.53
C ILE A 161 12.71 -6.22 0.47
N PHE A 162 11.76 -7.04 0.07
CA PHE A 162 10.59 -7.43 0.85
C PHE A 162 10.42 -8.94 0.81
N THR A 163 9.84 -9.47 1.88
CA THR A 163 9.44 -10.87 1.99
C THR A 163 7.95 -10.96 2.32
N VAL A 164 7.32 -12.08 1.92
CA VAL A 164 5.90 -12.34 2.18
C VAL A 164 5.74 -13.38 3.29
N LYS A 165 5.12 -12.98 4.39
CA LYS A 165 4.80 -13.87 5.51
C LYS A 165 3.67 -14.86 5.13
N PRO A 166 3.52 -15.98 5.87
CA PRO A 166 2.49 -16.99 5.56
C PRO A 166 1.04 -16.48 5.56
N ASP A 167 0.76 -15.39 6.28
CA ASP A 167 -0.53 -14.70 6.31
C ASP A 167 -0.70 -13.67 5.17
N GLY A 168 0.31 -13.55 4.29
CA GLY A 168 0.34 -12.60 3.20
C GLY A 168 0.89 -11.22 3.59
N VAL A 169 1.25 -10.97 4.86
CA VAL A 169 1.81 -9.67 5.25
C VAL A 169 3.18 -9.49 4.59
N ILE A 170 3.37 -8.33 3.95
CA ILE A 170 4.63 -7.93 3.35
C ILE A 170 5.44 -7.17 4.39
N VAL A 171 6.70 -7.58 4.60
CA VAL A 171 7.63 -6.88 5.49
C VAL A 171 8.96 -6.60 4.77
N PRO A 172 9.61 -5.46 5.05
CA PRO A 172 10.94 -5.19 4.52
C PRO A 172 11.96 -6.18 5.11
N VAL A 173 12.92 -6.57 4.29
CA VAL A 173 14.09 -7.34 4.72
C VAL A 173 15.13 -6.36 5.27
N PRO A 174 15.50 -6.44 6.58
CA PRO A 174 16.34 -5.43 7.21
C PRO A 174 17.77 -5.39 6.66
N ILE A 175 18.35 -4.20 6.62
CA ILE A 175 19.75 -3.94 6.31
C ILE A 175 20.33 -3.14 7.47
N ARG A 176 21.48 -3.56 7.98
CA ARG A 176 22.12 -2.86 9.10
C ARG A 176 22.58 -1.47 8.66
N ASP A 177 22.17 -0.46 9.42
CA ASP A 177 22.56 0.94 9.23
C ASP A 177 22.16 1.54 7.85
N ALA A 178 21.17 0.96 7.17
CA ALA A 178 20.70 1.44 5.87
C ALA A 178 19.22 1.12 5.62
N ASP A 179 18.55 1.98 4.87
CA ASP A 179 17.13 1.79 4.52
C ASP A 179 16.90 1.05 3.20
N GLY A 180 17.95 0.82 2.40
CA GLY A 180 17.85 0.18 1.09
C GLY A 180 19.19 0.08 0.37
N PHE A 181 19.13 -0.33 -0.90
CA PHE A 181 20.29 -0.50 -1.78
C PHE A 181 20.28 0.57 -2.86
N PHE A 182 21.33 1.38 -2.95
CA PHE A 182 21.52 2.28 -4.09
C PHE A 182 22.22 1.52 -5.23
N ILE A 183 21.53 1.37 -6.36
CA ILE A 183 21.98 0.53 -7.47
C ILE A 183 22.14 1.35 -8.72
N SER A 184 23.36 1.37 -9.24
CA SER A 184 23.67 2.03 -10.50
C SER A 184 23.30 1.15 -11.69
N ARG A 185 23.01 1.80 -12.83
CA ARG A 185 22.61 1.17 -14.10
C ARG A 185 21.26 0.45 -14.09
N ALA A 186 20.45 0.65 -13.06
CA ALA A 186 19.09 0.10 -13.04
C ALA A 186 18.13 0.81 -14.01
N LYS A 187 18.56 1.91 -14.64
CA LYS A 187 17.76 2.66 -15.64
C LYS A 187 16.36 2.96 -15.10
N LYS A 188 15.31 2.69 -15.87
CA LYS A 188 13.90 2.90 -15.53
C LYS A 188 13.25 1.65 -14.91
N GLN A 189 14.02 0.78 -14.25
CA GLN A 189 13.51 -0.46 -13.67
C GLN A 189 12.82 -0.21 -12.31
N ASN A 190 11.55 -0.53 -12.20
CA ASN A 190 10.80 -0.50 -10.92
C ASN A 190 11.08 -1.72 -10.02
N SER A 191 11.69 -2.77 -10.58
CA SER A 191 12.22 -3.95 -9.90
C SER A 191 13.42 -4.48 -10.71
N THR A 192 14.46 -5.02 -10.07
CA THR A 192 15.75 -5.28 -10.73
C THR A 192 16.39 -6.62 -10.38
N ASP A 193 17.07 -7.23 -11.35
CA ASP A 193 17.92 -8.43 -11.22
C ASP A 193 19.41 -8.08 -10.96
N LEU A 194 19.69 -6.79 -10.76
CA LEU A 194 21.03 -6.28 -10.44
C LEU A 194 21.42 -6.51 -8.97
N ILE A 195 20.45 -6.85 -8.12
CA ILE A 195 20.68 -7.43 -6.79
C ILE A 195 20.83 -8.94 -6.97
N ARG A 196 21.97 -9.49 -6.56
CA ARG A 196 22.29 -10.90 -6.84
C ARG A 196 22.82 -11.59 -5.61
N VAL A 197 22.40 -12.83 -5.39
CA VAL A 197 23.04 -13.74 -4.42
C VAL A 197 24.03 -14.62 -5.16
N ARG A 198 25.28 -14.62 -4.71
CA ARG A 198 26.34 -15.52 -5.19
C ARG A 198 27.21 -15.96 -4.03
N ASN A 199 27.49 -17.25 -3.92
CA ASN A 199 28.35 -17.82 -2.87
C ASN A 199 27.93 -17.38 -1.45
N GLY A 200 26.63 -17.34 -1.20
CA GLY A 200 26.06 -16.92 0.08
C GLY A 200 26.11 -15.43 0.39
N LEU A 201 26.46 -14.60 -0.58
CA LEU A 201 26.53 -13.14 -0.43
C LEU A 201 25.59 -12.45 -1.39
N LEU A 202 24.75 -11.58 -0.85
CA LEU A 202 24.03 -10.59 -1.64
C LEU A 202 25.01 -9.53 -2.12
N ASN A 203 24.92 -9.14 -3.38
CA ASN A 203 25.76 -8.11 -3.95
C ASN A 203 25.02 -7.29 -5.00
N HIS A 204 25.45 -6.04 -5.14
CA HIS A 204 25.04 -5.15 -6.22
C HIS A 204 26.19 -4.19 -6.54
N LYS A 205 26.04 -3.41 -7.61
CA LYS A 205 27.02 -2.40 -8.02
C LYS A 205 26.48 -1.00 -7.81
N TYR A 206 27.36 -0.09 -7.41
CA TYR A 206 27.11 1.35 -7.43
C TYR A 206 28.30 2.07 -8.07
N TYR A 207 28.05 3.23 -8.68
CA TYR A 207 29.06 4.11 -9.23
C TYR A 207 29.41 5.19 -8.21
N ASP A 208 30.69 5.31 -7.90
CA ASP A 208 31.21 6.37 -7.04
C ASP A 208 31.75 7.50 -7.93
N ASN A 209 31.15 8.68 -7.84
CA ASN A 209 31.54 9.83 -8.65
C ASN A 209 32.89 10.42 -8.24
N ILE A 210 33.31 10.29 -6.97
CA ILE A 210 34.58 10.81 -6.48
C ILE A 210 35.71 9.91 -6.99
N ALA A 211 35.53 8.59 -6.89
CA ALA A 211 36.52 7.62 -7.36
C ALA A 211 36.44 7.34 -8.87
N GLY A 212 35.41 7.82 -9.57
CA GLY A 212 35.21 7.66 -11.01
C GLY A 212 35.05 6.21 -11.47
N LYS A 213 34.53 5.32 -10.62
CA LYS A 213 34.44 3.88 -10.93
C LYS A 213 33.30 3.17 -10.20
N TYR A 214 32.97 1.98 -10.70
CA TYR A 214 32.02 1.09 -10.04
C TYR A 214 32.67 0.33 -8.89
N PHE A 215 31.92 0.23 -7.80
CA PHE A 215 32.19 -0.66 -6.69
C PHE A 215 31.13 -1.75 -6.63
N THR A 216 31.54 -2.94 -6.17
CA THR A 216 30.61 -4.00 -5.79
C THR A 216 30.56 -4.03 -4.27
N ILE A 217 29.36 -3.85 -3.71
CA ILE A 217 29.13 -4.02 -2.28
C ILE A 217 28.63 -5.44 -2.08
N HIS A 218 29.14 -6.07 -1.03
CA HIS A 218 28.71 -7.41 -0.61
C HIS A 218 28.05 -7.30 0.76
N TYR A 219 26.99 -8.07 0.95
CA TYR A 219 26.26 -8.20 2.20
C TYR A 219 26.19 -9.66 2.59
N LYS A 220 26.30 -9.91 3.89
CA LYS A 220 26.06 -11.22 4.50
C LYS A 220 24.79 -11.15 5.32
N TRP A 221 23.94 -12.16 5.21
CA TRP A 221 22.81 -12.33 6.11
C TRP A 221 23.30 -12.84 7.47
N VAL A 222 23.01 -12.09 8.54
CA VAL A 222 23.41 -12.41 9.92
C VAL A 222 22.29 -11.94 10.84
N ASP A 223 21.81 -12.84 11.70
CA ASP A 223 20.84 -12.53 12.77
C ASP A 223 19.62 -11.70 12.29
N GLY A 224 19.04 -12.07 11.13
CA GLY A 224 17.82 -11.45 10.62
C GLY A 224 18.02 -10.14 9.85
N GLN A 225 19.25 -9.77 9.50
CA GLN A 225 19.54 -8.57 8.71
C GLN A 225 20.75 -8.74 7.79
N PHE A 226 20.79 -7.94 6.71
CA PHE A 226 21.97 -7.83 5.87
C PHE A 226 23.02 -6.92 6.49
N ILE A 227 24.23 -7.44 6.64
CA ILE A 227 25.39 -6.69 7.15
C ILE A 227 26.38 -6.46 6.00
N PRO A 228 26.80 -5.21 5.73
CA PRO A 228 27.86 -4.93 4.76
C PRO A 228 29.15 -5.66 5.13
N VAL A 229 29.70 -6.41 4.18
CA VAL A 229 31.03 -7.02 4.31
C VAL A 229 32.05 -5.94 4.05
N LYS A 230 32.71 -5.45 5.11
CA LYS A 230 33.86 -4.55 4.94
C LYS A 230 34.91 -5.27 4.10
N LYS A 231 35.35 -4.67 3.00
CA LYS A 231 36.58 -5.12 2.34
C LYS A 231 37.71 -5.02 3.35
N ALA A 232 38.44 -6.12 3.57
CA ALA A 232 39.80 -6.00 4.05
C ALA A 232 40.55 -5.15 3.02
N ILE A 233 41.01 -3.97 3.41
CA ILE A 233 42.00 -3.23 2.64
C ILE A 233 43.23 -4.14 2.66
N LYS A 234 43.51 -4.80 1.53
CA LYS A 234 44.82 -5.39 1.27
C LYS A 234 45.65 -4.34 0.55
#